data_AF-A0A1Q9CD17-F1
#
_entry.id   AF-A0A1Q9CD17-F1
#
_cell.length_a   1.000
_cell.length_b   1.000
_cell.length_c   1.000
_cell.angle_alpha   90.00
_cell.angle_beta   90.00
_cell.angle_gamma   90.00
#
_symmetry.space_group_name_H-M   'P 1'
#
loop_
_entity.id
_entity.type
_entity.pdbx_description
1 polymer ?
#
loop_
_entity_poly.entity_id
_entity_poly.type
_entity_poly.pdbx_seq_one_letter_code
_entity_poly.pdbx_strand_id
1 'polypeptide(L)'
;DAMALAKEEASMACSLEVDPEVMRTRQRKDQRYDIHLRTDTTSACLTKANGRLPYGHSPLVLVDEEDADTLEQRPKLSNQGYGPGSATDHVWREGVQVRYLSPVEQLRLMGFPEDYAFPPSLAFKDRCSLIGNSLNVKIVGNLLPLLLNPSAGEASGGGEISEEAAAAAADRAADLVAKAWGPRERWSDGSPSEKS
;
A
#
# COMPACT_ATOMS: atom_id res chain seq x y z
N ASP A 1 -2.46 -0.27 15.65
CA ASP A 1 -2.61 0.54 16.87
C ASP A 1 -3.98 1.22 16.83
N ALA A 2 -4.91 0.75 17.66
CA ALA A 2 -6.29 1.25 17.68
C ALA A 2 -6.37 2.72 18.12
N MET A 3 -5.44 3.18 18.97
CA MET A 3 -5.42 4.58 19.40
C MET A 3 -5.04 5.53 18.27
N ALA A 4 -4.11 5.11 17.40
CA ALA A 4 -3.71 5.92 16.24
C ALA A 4 -4.86 6.10 15.25
N LEU A 5 -5.64 5.04 15.00
CA LEU A 5 -6.84 5.08 14.15
C LEU A 5 -7.91 6.01 14.74
N ALA A 6 -8.22 5.87 16.03
CA ALA A 6 -9.22 6.72 16.70
C ALA A 6 -8.83 8.21 16.65
N LYS A 7 -7.54 8.53 16.81
CA LYS A 7 -7.03 9.90 16.66
C LYS A 7 -7.22 10.43 15.24
N GLU A 8 -6.98 9.59 14.23
CA GLU A 8 -7.15 9.98 12.83
C GLU A 8 -8.63 10.20 12.48
N GLU A 9 -9.52 9.30 12.90
CA GLU A 9 -10.98 9.46 12.75
C GLU A 9 -11.48 10.74 13.41
N ALA A 10 -11.03 11.03 14.63
CA ALA A 10 -11.33 12.27 15.32
C ALA A 10 -10.84 13.50 14.54
N SER A 11 -9.66 13.43 13.92
CA SER A 11 -9.13 14.53 13.10
C SER A 11 -9.95 14.82 11.84
N MET A 12 -10.67 13.82 11.33
CA MET A 12 -11.51 13.93 10.14
C MET A 12 -13.00 14.08 10.46
N ALA A 13 -13.37 13.99 11.74
CA ALA A 13 -14.75 13.89 12.20
C ALA A 13 -15.57 12.84 11.41
N CYS A 14 -14.95 11.68 11.12
CA CYS A 14 -15.52 10.63 10.28
C CYS A 14 -15.05 9.24 10.75
N SER A 15 -15.98 8.29 10.81
CA SER A 15 -15.63 6.87 10.99
C SER A 15 -15.05 6.29 9.69
N LEU A 16 -14.08 5.39 9.83
CA LEU A 16 -13.52 4.59 8.73
C LEU A 16 -14.22 3.24 8.57
N GLU A 17 -15.00 2.80 9.56
CA GLU A 17 -15.83 1.60 9.46
C GLU A 17 -16.84 1.75 8.32
N VAL A 18 -16.96 0.71 7.49
CA VAL A 18 -17.90 0.71 6.38
C VAL A 18 -19.27 0.33 6.88
N ASP A 19 -20.26 1.19 6.65
CA ASP A 19 -21.65 0.89 6.96
C ASP A 19 -22.08 -0.46 6.35
N PRO A 20 -22.63 -1.41 7.14
CA PRO A 20 -23.10 -2.69 6.63
C PRO A 20 -24.09 -2.56 5.46
N GLU A 21 -24.89 -1.49 5.40
CA GLU A 21 -25.82 -1.28 4.28
C GLU A 21 -25.10 -0.93 2.97
N VAL A 22 -23.94 -0.27 3.05
CA VAL A 22 -23.07 -0.05 1.88
C VAL A 22 -22.53 -1.39 1.39
N MET A 23 -22.13 -2.27 2.30
CA MET A 23 -21.70 -3.64 1.98
C MET A 23 -22.84 -4.46 1.37
N ARG A 24 -24.05 -4.46 1.96
CA ARG A 24 -25.23 -5.13 1.38
C ARG A 24 -25.56 -4.60 -0.02
N THR A 25 -25.51 -3.29 -0.22
CA THR A 25 -25.75 -2.66 -1.53
C THR A 25 -24.75 -3.16 -2.56
N ARG A 26 -23.45 -3.23 -2.22
CA ARG A 26 -22.41 -3.73 -3.13
C ARG A 26 -22.52 -5.25 -3.34
N GLN A 27 -22.96 -5.99 -2.33
CA GLN A 27 -23.14 -7.44 -2.39
C GLN A 27 -24.25 -7.82 -3.37
N ARG A 28 -25.32 -7.02 -3.49
CA ARG A 28 -26.36 -7.25 -4.51
C ARG A 28 -25.87 -7.02 -5.95
N LYS A 29 -24.75 -6.32 -6.14
CA LYS A 29 -24.25 -5.92 -7.46
C LYS A 29 -23.12 -6.81 -7.99
N ASP A 30 -22.08 -7.03 -7.19
CA ASP A 30 -20.81 -7.61 -7.67
C ASP A 30 -20.22 -8.67 -6.71
N GLN A 31 -20.59 -8.65 -5.42
CA GLN A 31 -20.15 -9.58 -4.37
C GLN A 31 -18.63 -9.70 -4.13
N ARG A 32 -17.81 -8.94 -4.86
CA ARG A 32 -16.35 -9.01 -4.81
C ARG A 32 -15.78 -7.82 -4.07
N TYR A 33 -14.90 -8.11 -3.12
CA TYR A 33 -14.25 -7.12 -2.28
C TYR A 33 -12.77 -7.42 -2.17
N ASP A 34 -11.95 -6.38 -2.11
CA ASP A 34 -10.54 -6.50 -1.81
C ASP A 34 -10.36 -6.24 -0.31
N ILE A 35 -10.68 -7.25 0.51
CA ILE A 35 -10.53 -7.21 1.98
C ILE A 35 -9.15 -7.73 2.35
N HIS A 36 -8.45 -7.06 3.26
CA HIS A 36 -7.09 -7.41 3.69
C HIS A 36 -7.03 -7.68 5.19
N LEU A 37 -6.21 -8.65 5.54
CA LEU A 37 -5.70 -8.88 6.89
C LEU A 37 -4.43 -8.05 7.10
N ARG A 38 -4.02 -7.85 8.37
CA ARG A 38 -2.76 -7.15 8.66
C ARG A 38 -1.53 -7.90 8.16
N THR A 39 -1.62 -9.21 8.06
CA THR A 39 -0.55 -10.09 7.57
C THR A 39 -0.40 -10.07 6.07
N ASP A 40 -1.36 -9.50 5.33
CA ASP A 40 -1.31 -9.46 3.88
C ASP A 40 -0.18 -8.56 3.39
N THR A 41 0.53 -9.02 2.37
CA THR A 41 1.71 -8.35 1.83
C THR A 41 1.43 -7.61 0.52
N THR A 42 0.17 -7.59 0.07
CA THR A 42 -0.26 -6.96 -1.18
C THR A 42 -1.61 -6.31 -1.01
N SER A 43 -1.90 -5.27 -1.78
CA SER A 43 -3.23 -4.67 -1.87
C SER A 43 -3.60 -4.36 -3.32
N ALA A 44 -4.88 -4.18 -3.63
CA ALA A 44 -5.25 -3.55 -4.89
C ALA A 44 -4.68 -2.12 -4.98
N CYS A 45 -4.62 -1.60 -6.21
CA CYS A 45 -4.16 -0.24 -6.45
C CYS A 45 -5.12 0.79 -5.83
N LEU A 46 -4.52 1.86 -5.28
CA LEU A 46 -5.28 2.98 -4.78
C LEU A 46 -5.70 3.88 -5.94
N THR A 47 -6.98 4.22 -6.03
CA THR A 47 -7.54 5.05 -7.10
C THR A 47 -8.25 6.27 -6.53
N LYS A 48 -8.54 7.26 -7.38
CA LYS A 48 -9.36 8.43 -7.04
C LYS A 48 -10.71 8.06 -6.38
N ALA A 49 -11.25 6.88 -6.70
CA ALA A 49 -12.54 6.40 -6.20
C ALA A 49 -12.46 5.71 -4.82
N ASN A 50 -11.28 5.61 -4.22
CA ASN A 50 -11.09 5.07 -2.88
C ASN A 50 -11.96 5.80 -1.83
N GLY A 51 -12.53 5.05 -0.89
CA GLY A 51 -13.41 5.58 0.16
C GLY A 51 -14.82 5.95 -0.34
N ARG A 52 -15.21 5.50 -1.54
CA ARG A 52 -16.49 5.84 -2.19
C ARG A 52 -17.35 4.62 -2.53
N LEU A 53 -17.32 3.57 -1.70
CA LEU A 53 -18.31 2.50 -1.81
C LEU A 53 -19.74 3.08 -1.61
N PRO A 54 -20.76 2.51 -2.27
CA PRO A 54 -20.74 1.28 -3.08
C PRO A 54 -20.34 1.49 -4.56
N TYR A 55 -20.17 2.74 -5.00
CA TYR A 55 -20.01 3.10 -6.42
C TYR A 55 -18.56 3.11 -6.92
N GLY A 56 -17.57 2.94 -6.04
CA GLY A 56 -16.15 2.80 -6.38
C GLY A 56 -15.58 1.42 -6.08
N HIS A 57 -14.25 1.34 -6.09
CA HIS A 57 -13.47 0.24 -5.51
C HIS A 57 -12.64 0.81 -4.37
N SER A 58 -12.43 0.03 -3.33
CA SER A 58 -11.57 0.42 -2.21
C SER A 58 -11.02 -0.86 -1.59
N PRO A 59 -9.69 -0.96 -1.39
CA PRO A 59 -9.16 -1.95 -0.47
C PRO A 59 -9.73 -1.67 0.92
N LEU A 60 -10.20 -2.73 1.56
CA LEU A 60 -10.78 -2.73 2.90
C LEU A 60 -9.87 -3.52 3.83
N VAL A 61 -9.94 -3.21 5.12
CA VAL A 61 -9.22 -3.93 6.16
C VAL A 61 -10.25 -4.59 7.05
N LEU A 62 -10.02 -5.86 7.38
CA LEU A 62 -10.83 -6.58 8.36
C LEU A 62 -10.61 -5.95 9.76
N VAL A 63 -11.70 -5.65 10.46
CA VAL A 63 -11.62 -5.03 11.80
C VAL A 63 -11.23 -6.07 12.84
N ASP A 64 -11.92 -7.22 12.83
CA ASP A 64 -11.67 -8.35 13.70
C ASP A 64 -11.05 -9.51 12.91
N GLU A 65 -9.78 -9.81 13.14
CA GLU A 65 -9.08 -10.88 12.41
C GLU A 65 -9.57 -12.28 12.78
N GLU A 66 -10.32 -12.44 13.88
CA GLU A 66 -10.99 -13.72 14.19
C GLU A 66 -12.06 -14.08 13.15
N ASP A 67 -12.63 -13.08 12.46
CA ASP A 67 -13.58 -13.29 11.37
C ASP A 67 -12.91 -13.72 10.04
N ALA A 68 -11.58 -13.79 9.97
CA ALA A 68 -10.86 -14.08 8.72
C ALA A 68 -11.28 -15.41 8.07
N ASP A 69 -11.47 -16.45 8.89
CA ASP A 69 -11.89 -17.78 8.41
C ASP A 69 -13.31 -17.81 7.84
N THR A 70 -14.12 -16.77 8.11
CA THR A 70 -15.48 -16.65 7.58
C THR A 70 -15.51 -16.09 6.15
N LEU A 71 -14.42 -15.47 5.70
CA LEU A 71 -14.29 -14.88 4.39
C LEU A 71 -14.04 -15.96 3.33
N GLU A 72 -14.94 -16.07 2.37
CA GLU A 72 -14.72 -16.92 1.21
C GLU A 72 -13.85 -16.19 0.20
N GLN A 73 -12.72 -16.79 -0.19
CA GLN A 73 -11.87 -16.27 -1.25
C GLN A 73 -12.27 -16.83 -2.61
N ARG A 74 -12.30 -15.96 -3.63
CA ARG A 74 -12.56 -16.29 -5.02
C ARG A 74 -11.44 -15.77 -5.90
N PRO A 75 -11.00 -16.49 -6.94
CA PRO A 75 -10.03 -15.97 -7.90
C PRO A 75 -10.52 -14.65 -8.53
N LYS A 76 -9.62 -13.65 -8.64
CA LYS A 76 -9.91 -12.43 -9.40
C LYS A 76 -10.15 -12.79 -10.88
N LEU A 77 -11.16 -12.18 -11.48
CA LEU A 77 -11.50 -12.38 -12.91
C LEU A 77 -10.47 -11.78 -13.89
N SER A 78 -9.43 -11.11 -13.37
CA SER A 78 -8.39 -10.51 -14.21
C SER A 78 -7.54 -11.58 -14.90
N ASN A 79 -7.08 -11.29 -16.11
CA ASN A 79 -6.14 -12.10 -16.89
C ASN A 79 -4.74 -12.28 -16.21
N GLN A 80 -4.54 -11.78 -14.98
CA GLN A 80 -3.29 -11.84 -14.23
C GLN A 80 -2.96 -13.23 -13.65
N GLY A 81 -3.73 -14.27 -13.99
CA GLY A 81 -3.28 -15.66 -13.89
C GLY A 81 -4.06 -16.52 -12.90
N TYR A 82 -4.17 -17.80 -13.26
CA TYR A 82 -4.68 -18.89 -12.42
C TYR A 82 -3.47 -19.63 -11.85
N GLY A 83 -3.36 -19.79 -10.51
CA GLY A 83 -2.26 -20.52 -9.89
C GLY A 83 -1.96 -20.12 -8.44
N PRO A 84 -1.02 -20.80 -7.76
CA PRO A 84 -0.58 -20.44 -6.41
C PRO A 84 -0.09 -18.98 -6.37
N GLY A 85 -0.63 -18.17 -5.48
CA GLY A 85 -0.33 -16.73 -5.38
C GLY A 85 -1.09 -15.83 -6.36
N SER A 86 -2.06 -16.37 -7.11
CA SER A 86 -2.98 -15.55 -7.90
C SER A 86 -3.82 -14.65 -6.99
N ALA A 87 -4.04 -13.40 -7.39
CA ALA A 87 -4.86 -12.47 -6.62
C ALA A 87 -6.30 -13.01 -6.43
N THR A 88 -6.81 -12.93 -5.21
CA THR A 88 -8.17 -13.33 -4.83
C THR A 88 -9.01 -12.13 -4.41
N ASP A 89 -10.31 -12.16 -4.71
CA ASP A 89 -11.33 -11.30 -4.12
C ASP A 89 -11.96 -12.05 -2.93
N HIS A 90 -12.35 -11.31 -1.90
CA HIS A 90 -13.13 -11.82 -0.79
C HIS A 90 -14.63 -11.63 -1.06
N VAL A 91 -15.42 -12.60 -0.64
CA VAL A 91 -16.87 -12.49 -0.54
C VAL A 91 -17.21 -12.14 0.90
N TRP A 92 -17.72 -10.93 1.08
CA TRP A 92 -18.17 -10.46 2.38
C TRP A 92 -19.44 -11.18 2.83
N ARG A 93 -19.54 -11.48 4.13
CA ARG A 93 -20.72 -12.07 4.79
C ARG A 93 -21.24 -11.11 5.86
N GLU A 94 -22.54 -11.18 6.10
CA GLU A 94 -23.17 -10.37 7.15
C GLU A 94 -22.64 -10.74 8.53
N GLY A 95 -22.35 -9.73 9.36
CA GLY A 95 -21.69 -9.87 10.65
C GLY A 95 -20.21 -9.47 10.63
N VAL A 96 -19.54 -9.59 9.49
CA VAL A 96 -18.12 -9.25 9.36
C VAL A 96 -17.91 -7.75 9.29
N GLN A 97 -17.12 -7.20 10.21
CA GLN A 97 -16.81 -5.76 10.22
C GLN A 97 -15.57 -5.44 9.39
N VAL A 98 -15.70 -4.46 8.51
CA VAL A 98 -14.62 -3.99 7.65
C VAL A 98 -14.53 -2.48 7.68
N ARG A 99 -13.33 -1.95 7.47
CA ARG A 99 -13.08 -0.51 7.39
C ARG A 99 -12.28 -0.15 6.15
N TYR A 100 -12.32 1.12 5.77
CA TYR A 100 -11.39 1.64 4.78
C TYR A 100 -9.97 1.70 5.35
N LEU A 101 -8.96 1.63 4.46
CA LEU A 101 -7.63 2.13 4.79
C LEU A 101 -7.71 3.62 5.13
N SER A 102 -7.08 4.01 6.23
CA SER A 102 -7.00 5.41 6.62
C SER A 102 -6.12 6.20 5.64
N PRO A 103 -6.29 7.53 5.52
CA PRO A 103 -5.37 8.36 4.74
C PRO A 103 -3.89 8.19 5.13
N VAL A 104 -3.58 8.06 6.42
CA VAL A 104 -2.21 7.81 6.89
C VAL A 104 -1.71 6.43 6.43
N GLU A 105 -2.52 5.38 6.53
CA GLU A 105 -2.17 4.06 6.02
C GLU A 105 -1.91 4.09 4.51
N GLN A 106 -2.77 4.79 3.75
CA GLN A 106 -2.62 4.96 2.30
C GLN A 106 -1.35 5.75 1.94
N LEU A 107 -1.03 6.83 2.67
CA LEU A 107 0.20 7.60 2.47
C LEU A 107 1.45 6.74 2.73
N ARG A 108 1.44 5.94 3.80
CA ARG A 108 2.54 5.01 4.12
C ARG A 108 2.73 3.96 3.03
N LEU A 109 1.64 3.36 2.52
CA LEU A 109 1.70 2.43 1.39
C LEU A 109 2.29 3.09 0.13
N MET A 110 1.99 4.37 -0.10
CA MET A 110 2.52 5.17 -1.20
C MET A 110 3.93 5.71 -0.95
N GLY A 111 4.56 5.39 0.19
CA GLY A 111 5.93 5.75 0.52
C GLY A 111 6.14 7.22 0.89
N PHE A 112 5.09 7.94 1.30
CA PHE A 112 5.23 9.30 1.80
C PHE A 112 5.97 9.33 3.15
N PRO A 113 6.70 10.43 3.45
CA PRO A 113 7.31 10.66 4.76
C PRO A 113 6.29 10.62 5.92
N GLU A 114 6.72 10.20 7.11
CA GLU A 114 5.83 10.09 8.29
C GLU A 114 5.30 11.44 8.79
N ASP A 115 6.02 12.53 8.51
CA ASP A 115 5.65 13.91 8.85
C ASP A 115 4.72 14.55 7.81
N TYR A 116 4.49 13.89 6.67
CA TYR A 116 3.52 14.36 5.69
C TYR A 116 2.09 14.24 6.23
N ALA A 117 1.37 15.36 6.26
CA ALA A 117 -0.01 15.41 6.74
C ALA A 117 -0.89 16.27 5.83
N PHE A 118 -2.16 15.87 5.70
CA PHE A 118 -3.17 16.72 5.09
C PHE A 118 -3.63 17.83 6.04
N PRO A 119 -4.09 18.97 5.49
CA PRO A 119 -4.79 19.97 6.29
C PRO A 119 -5.98 19.32 7.04
N PRO A 120 -6.22 19.66 8.32
CA PRO A 120 -7.27 19.04 9.12
C PRO A 120 -8.67 19.28 8.53
N SER A 121 -8.86 20.39 7.81
CA SER A 121 -10.11 20.75 7.14
C SER A 121 -10.49 19.84 5.97
N LEU A 122 -9.56 19.02 5.46
CA LEU A 122 -9.82 18.20 4.29
C LEU A 122 -10.58 16.93 4.67
N ALA A 123 -11.70 16.65 4.01
CA ALA A 123 -12.53 15.48 4.28
C ALA A 123 -11.86 14.17 3.85
N PHE A 124 -12.24 13.06 4.49
CA PHE A 124 -11.71 11.71 4.20
C PHE A 124 -11.72 11.36 2.70
N LYS A 125 -12.86 11.54 2.02
CA LYS A 125 -13.03 11.21 0.59
C LYS A 125 -12.15 12.04 -0.35
N ASP A 126 -11.78 13.25 0.08
CA ASP A 126 -10.92 14.14 -0.70
C ASP A 126 -9.44 13.79 -0.47
N ARG A 127 -9.06 13.44 0.77
CA ARG A 127 -7.74 12.86 1.07
C ARG A 127 -7.50 11.60 0.24
N CYS A 128 -8.43 10.64 0.28
CA CYS A 128 -8.36 9.42 -0.53
C CYS A 128 -8.26 9.72 -2.03
N SER A 129 -9.04 10.69 -2.52
CA SER A 129 -8.99 11.11 -3.92
C SER A 129 -7.65 11.71 -4.34
N LEU A 130 -7.00 12.49 -3.46
CA LEU A 130 -5.68 13.07 -3.73
C LEU A 130 -4.60 11.97 -3.74
N ILE A 131 -4.62 11.08 -2.75
CA ILE A 131 -3.66 9.96 -2.68
C ILE A 131 -3.81 9.04 -3.89
N GLY A 132 -5.05 8.70 -4.27
CA GLY A 132 -5.32 7.84 -5.41
C GLY A 132 -4.99 8.44 -6.79
N ASN A 133 -4.71 9.75 -6.87
CA ASN A 133 -4.14 10.41 -8.06
C ASN A 133 -2.63 10.62 -7.95
N SER A 134 -2.04 10.25 -6.81
CA SER A 134 -0.61 10.40 -6.56
C SER A 134 0.18 9.23 -7.16
N LEU A 135 1.50 9.33 -7.02
CA LEU A 135 2.48 8.30 -7.33
C LEU A 135 3.01 7.65 -6.05
N ASN A 136 3.63 6.48 -6.20
CA ASN A 136 4.41 5.88 -5.13
C ASN A 136 5.78 6.57 -5.03
N VAL A 137 5.97 7.35 -3.97
CA VAL A 137 7.16 8.19 -3.74
C VAL A 137 8.42 7.35 -3.66
N LYS A 138 8.34 6.13 -3.09
CA LYS A 138 9.47 5.21 -2.98
C LYS A 138 9.93 4.73 -4.36
N ILE A 139 8.99 4.38 -5.25
CA ILE A 139 9.32 3.96 -6.61
C ILE A 139 9.96 5.12 -7.39
N VAL A 140 9.34 6.30 -7.38
CA VAL A 140 9.86 7.46 -8.11
C VAL A 140 11.19 7.94 -7.55
N GLY A 141 11.37 7.88 -6.23
CA GLY A 141 12.65 8.17 -5.58
C GLY A 141 13.79 7.26 -6.04
N ASN A 142 13.51 6.01 -6.45
CA ASN A 142 14.51 5.12 -7.05
C ASN A 142 14.76 5.40 -8.53
N LEU A 143 13.74 5.86 -9.26
CA LEU A 143 13.84 6.15 -10.69
C LEU A 143 14.55 7.48 -10.97
N LEU A 144 14.38 8.49 -10.09
CA LEU A 144 14.98 9.81 -10.26
C LEU A 144 16.52 9.78 -10.36
N PRO A 145 17.26 9.06 -9.49
CA PRO A 145 18.72 8.93 -9.63
C PRO A 145 19.16 8.30 -10.95
N LEU A 146 18.38 7.33 -11.47
CA LEU A 146 18.66 6.70 -12.77
C LEU A 146 18.48 7.69 -13.92
N LEU A 147 17.47 8.56 -13.83
CA LEU A 147 17.22 9.62 -14.81
C LEU A 147 18.28 10.72 -14.75
N LEU A 148 18.70 11.10 -13.55
CA LEU A 148 19.62 12.22 -13.31
C LEU A 148 21.11 11.81 -13.46
N ASN A 149 21.42 10.52 -13.40
CA ASN A 149 22.75 9.96 -13.66
C ASN A 149 22.69 8.93 -14.81
N PRO A 150 22.39 9.37 -16.05
CA PRO A 150 22.21 8.48 -17.21
C PRO A 150 23.50 7.74 -17.62
N SER A 151 24.67 8.17 -17.13
CA SER A 151 25.99 7.59 -17.43
C SER A 151 26.21 6.16 -16.94
N ALA A 152 25.28 5.57 -16.17
CA ALA A 152 25.29 4.13 -15.88
C ALA A 152 24.77 3.26 -17.05
N GLY A 153 24.13 3.88 -18.06
CA GLY A 153 23.51 3.17 -19.19
C GLY A 153 24.17 3.37 -20.56
N GLU A 154 25.08 4.35 -20.70
CA GLU A 154 25.80 4.60 -21.96
C GLU A 154 27.21 4.02 -21.95
N ALA A 155 27.32 2.70 -21.75
CA ALA A 155 28.50 1.93 -22.15
C ALA A 155 28.32 1.33 -23.56
N SER A 156 27.75 2.09 -24.50
CA SER A 156 27.71 1.74 -25.93
C SER A 156 28.49 2.73 -26.81
N GLY A 157 29.41 3.49 -26.23
CA GLY A 157 30.23 4.45 -26.97
C GLY A 157 31.62 4.69 -26.36
N GLY A 158 32.51 3.70 -26.42
CA GLY A 158 33.96 3.88 -26.59
C GLY A 158 34.77 4.79 -25.64
N GLY A 159 34.30 5.10 -24.44
CA GLY A 159 35.10 5.79 -23.41
C GLY A 159 35.13 4.96 -22.12
N GLU A 160 36.31 4.55 -21.68
CA GLU A 160 36.50 3.82 -20.42
C GLU A 160 36.05 4.69 -19.25
N ILE A 161 34.91 4.34 -18.64
CA ILE A 161 34.53 4.84 -17.32
C ILE A 161 35.44 4.09 -16.35
N SER A 162 36.25 4.80 -15.56
CA SER A 162 37.06 4.13 -14.55
C SER A 162 36.15 3.41 -13.56
N GLU A 163 36.50 2.18 -13.21
CA GLU A 163 35.78 1.32 -12.26
C GLU A 163 35.52 2.07 -10.93
N GLU A 164 36.45 2.96 -10.58
CA GLU A 164 36.43 3.83 -9.41
C GLU A 164 35.29 4.87 -9.43
N ALA A 165 34.97 5.44 -10.60
CA ALA A 165 33.89 6.42 -10.73
C ALA A 165 32.51 5.77 -10.66
N ALA A 166 32.36 4.57 -11.23
CA ALA A 166 31.13 3.78 -11.12
C ALA A 166 30.89 3.30 -9.69
N ALA A 167 31.94 2.82 -9.02
CA ALA A 167 31.89 2.45 -7.61
C ALA A 167 31.52 3.65 -6.73
N ALA A 168 32.11 4.83 -6.94
CA ALA A 168 31.81 6.04 -6.18
C ALA A 168 30.36 6.54 -6.39
N ALA A 169 29.80 6.40 -7.59
CA ALA A 169 28.41 6.77 -7.86
C ALA A 169 27.42 5.80 -7.20
N ALA A 170 27.70 4.49 -7.25
CA ALA A 170 26.92 3.46 -6.58
C ALA A 170 26.97 3.60 -5.06
N ASP A 171 28.16 3.88 -4.51
CA ASP A 171 28.36 4.11 -3.09
C ASP A 171 27.61 5.36 -2.64
N ARG A 172 27.68 6.46 -3.41
CA ARG A 172 26.94 7.69 -3.11
C ARG A 172 25.42 7.53 -3.20
N ALA A 173 24.93 6.70 -4.13
CA ALA A 173 23.51 6.35 -4.21
C ALA A 173 23.09 5.48 -3.01
N ALA A 174 23.90 4.49 -2.63
CA ALA A 174 23.67 3.66 -1.45
C ALA A 174 23.68 4.50 -0.16
N ASP A 175 24.57 5.48 -0.07
CA ASP A 175 24.74 6.37 1.08
C ASP A 175 23.58 7.37 1.21
N LEU A 176 23.04 7.87 0.09
CA LEU A 176 21.80 8.66 0.06
C LEU A 176 20.59 7.82 0.47
N VAL A 177 20.51 6.57 0.01
CA VAL A 177 19.47 5.62 0.41
C VAL A 177 19.61 5.22 1.89
N ALA A 178 20.82 5.11 2.43
CA ALA A 178 21.04 4.77 3.83
C ALA A 178 20.73 5.96 4.77
N LYS A 179 21.17 7.18 4.42
CA LYS A 179 20.97 8.38 5.24
C LYS A 179 19.52 8.81 5.38
N ALA A 180 18.69 8.58 4.36
CA ALA A 180 17.28 8.96 4.43
C ALA A 180 16.35 7.82 4.91
N TRP A 181 16.85 6.59 5.09
CA TRP A 181 16.00 5.45 5.47
C TRP A 181 16.48 4.61 6.67
N GLY A 182 17.63 4.94 7.30
CA GLY A 182 18.17 4.13 8.41
C GLY A 182 18.64 2.74 7.96
N PRO A 183 19.22 1.91 8.86
CA PRO A 183 19.70 0.59 8.48
C PRO A 183 18.54 -0.27 7.96
N ARG A 184 18.68 -0.74 6.72
CA ARG A 184 17.78 -1.74 6.14
C ARG A 184 17.98 -3.06 6.89
N GLU A 185 17.10 -3.38 7.83
CA GLU A 185 16.90 -4.79 8.18
C GLU A 185 16.30 -5.46 6.94
N ARG A 186 17.13 -6.27 6.28
CA ARG A 186 16.64 -7.29 5.37
C ARG A 186 15.71 -8.16 6.21
N TRP A 187 14.43 -8.24 5.84
CA TRP A 187 13.55 -9.28 6.36
C TRP A 187 14.18 -10.61 5.91
N SER A 188 15.01 -11.17 6.79
CA SER A 188 15.60 -12.48 6.60
C SER A 188 14.48 -13.49 6.74
N ASP A 189 14.36 -14.38 5.76
CA ASP A 189 13.48 -15.53 5.81
C ASP A 189 13.60 -16.19 7.19
N GLY A 190 12.47 -16.27 7.87
CA GLY A 190 12.37 -16.85 9.20
C GLY A 190 12.84 -18.29 9.16
N SER A 191 14.08 -18.52 9.61
CA SER A 191 14.44 -19.77 10.26
C SER A 191 14.25 -19.54 11.76
N PRO A 192 13.52 -20.43 12.47
CA PRO A 192 13.27 -20.25 13.89
C PRO A 192 14.60 -20.40 14.64
N SER A 193 15.01 -19.35 15.34
CA SER A 193 16.14 -19.44 16.27
C SER A 193 15.72 -20.36 17.42
N GLU A 194 16.33 -21.55 17.48
CA GLU A 194 16.36 -22.37 18.69
C GLU A 194 16.97 -21.54 19.82
N LYS A 195 16.20 -21.37 20.90
CA LYS A 195 16.71 -20.81 22.15
C LYS A 195 17.44 -21.91 22.92
N SER A 196 18.71 -21.66 23.26
CA SER A 196 19.37 -22.18 24.45
C SER A 196 19.61 -21.02 25.40
#